data_AF-A0A951E087-F1
#
_entry.id   AF-A0A951E087-F1
#
_cell.length_a   1.000
_cell.length_b   1.000
_cell.length_c   1.000
_cell.angle_alpha   90.00
_cell.angle_beta   90.00
_cell.angle_gamma   90.00
#
_symmetry.space_group_name_H-M   'P 1'
#
loop_
_entity.id
_entity.type
_entity.pdbx_description
1 polymer ?
#
loop_
_entity_poly.entity_id
_entity_poly.type
_entity_poly.pdbx_seq_one_letter_code
_entity_poly.pdbx_strand_id
1 'polypeptide(L)' 'MAANYTRQVKALLRSAGCRFDRQGAGDHEIWLCPKSRRPIVVDHNIKSRHTANAVLKQAGLPKAF' A
#
# COMPACT_ATOMS: atom_id res chain seq x y z
N MET A 1 -1.41 20.13 8.25
CA MET A 1 -0.73 19.14 7.39
C MET A 1 -1.69 18.00 7.09
N ALA A 2 -2.08 17.78 5.83
CA ALA A 2 -2.87 16.61 5.46
C ALA A 2 -2.03 15.34 5.73
N ALA A 3 -2.51 14.47 6.62
CA ALA A 3 -1.85 13.21 6.94
C ALA A 3 -1.92 12.29 5.71
N ASN A 4 -0.87 12.30 4.88
CA ASN A 4 -0.74 11.37 3.77
C ASN A 4 0.03 10.13 4.26
N TYR A 5 -0.70 9.06 4.55
CA TYR A 5 -0.14 7.78 5.00
C TYR A 5 0.54 7.00 3.86
N THR A 6 0.35 7.40 2.59
CA THR A 6 0.88 6.71 1.42
C THR A 6 2.40 6.53 1.50
N ARG A 7 3.16 7.54 1.94
CA ARG A 7 4.63 7.42 2.07
C ARG A 7 5.04 6.32 3.05
N GLN A 8 4.37 6.27 4.21
CA GLN A 8 4.71 5.28 5.24
C GLN A 8 4.26 3.86 4.83
N VAL A 9 3.08 3.73 4.22
CA VAL A 9 2.60 2.46 3.66
C VAL A 9 3.56 1.95 2.59
N LYS A 10 3.98 2.79 1.64
CA LYS A 10 4.96 2.43 0.61
C LYS A 10 6.30 1.99 1.21
N ALA A 11 6.78 2.66 2.26
CA ALA A 11 8.00 2.27 2.95
C ALA A 11 7.88 0.86 3.57
N LEU A 12 6.76 0.57 4.25
CA LEU A 12 6.48 -0.74 4.83
C LEU A 12 6.35 -1.84 3.76
N LEU A 13 5.66 -1.55 2.66
CA LEU A 13 5.53 -2.46 1.51
C LEU A 13 6.90 -2.80 0.90
N ARG A 14 7.74 -1.79 0.66
CA ARG A 14 9.11 -2.01 0.16
C ARG A 14 9.95 -2.82 1.14
N SER A 15 9.87 -2.51 2.43
CA SER A 15 10.55 -3.27 3.48
C SER A 15 10.09 -4.73 3.56
N ALA A 16 8.85 -5.02 3.16
CA ALA A 16 8.30 -6.37 3.08
C ALA A 16 8.68 -7.12 1.80
N GLY A 17 9.45 -6.49 0.89
CA GLY A 17 9.83 -7.06 -0.40
C GLY A 17 8.76 -6.91 -1.49
N CYS A 18 7.76 -6.05 -1.28
CA CYS A 18 6.78 -5.74 -2.30
C CYS A 18 7.38 -4.79 -3.35
N ARG A 19 7.05 -5.06 -4.62
CA ARG A 19 7.49 -4.27 -5.77
C ARG A 19 6.31 -3.59 -6.42
N PHE A 20 6.53 -2.38 -6.90
CA PHE A 20 5.62 -1.73 -7.83
C PHE A 20 5.55 -2.54 -9.11
N ASP A 21 4.34 -2.84 -9.57
CA ASP A 21 4.09 -3.62 -10.78
C ASP A 21 3.69 -2.71 -11.93
N ARG A 22 2.60 -1.96 -11.77
CA ARG A 22 2.09 -1.04 -12.79
C ARG A 22 1.20 0.04 -12.19
N GLN A 23 0.95 1.08 -12.96
CA GLN A 23 -0.05 2.09 -12.61
C GLN A 23 -1.46 1.54 -12.91
N GLY A 24 -2.37 1.69 -11.95
CA GLY A 24 -3.78 1.41 -12.12
C GLY A 24 -4.50 2.58 -12.82
N ALA A 25 -5.83 2.56 -12.78
CA ALA A 25 -6.61 3.68 -13.32
C ALA A 25 -6.40 4.95 -12.49
N GLY A 26 -5.97 6.04 -13.13
CA GLY A 26 -5.74 7.33 -12.50
C GLY A 26 -4.44 7.38 -11.68
N ASP A 27 -4.56 7.74 -10.41
CA ASP A 27 -3.48 7.90 -9.44
C ASP A 27 -3.24 6.68 -8.54
N HIS A 28 -3.89 5.56 -8.87
CA HIS A 28 -3.68 4.30 -8.18
C HIS A 28 -2.42 3.59 -8.68
N GLU A 29 -1.66 3.00 -7.77
CA GLU A 29 -0.52 2.16 -8.06
C GLU A 29 -0.83 0.71 -7.71
N ILE A 30 -0.44 -0.23 -8.56
CA ILE A 30 -0.56 -1.65 -8.30
C ILE A 30 0.79 -2.19 -7.86
N TRP A 31 0.81 -2.85 -6.72
CA TRP A 31 1.96 -3.44 -6.08
C TRP A 31 1.80 -4.95 -5.98
N LEU A 32 2.88 -5.68 -6.25
CA LEU A 32 2.97 -7.12 -6.08
C LEU A 32 3.87 -7.43 -4.89
N CYS A 33 3.33 -8.16 -3.92
CA CYS A 33 4.09 -8.65 -2.78
C CYS A 33 4.37 -10.15 -2.95
N PRO A 34 5.57 -10.65 -2.61
CA PRO A 34 5.84 -12.10 -2.62
C PRO A 34 4.99 -12.85 -1.58
N LYS A 35 4.62 -12.17 -0.48
CA LYS A 35 3.78 -12.74 0.59
C LYS A 35 2.28 -12.77 0.25
N SER A 36 1.83 -11.95 -0.70
CA SER A 36 0.43 -11.86 -1.11
C SER A 36 0.26 -12.46 -2.50
N ARG A 37 -0.68 -13.39 -2.67
CA ARG A 37 -1.01 -13.94 -3.99
C ARG A 37 -1.84 -12.98 -4.85
N ARG A 38 -2.20 -11.80 -4.33
CA ARG A 38 -3.06 -10.83 -5.02
C ARG A 38 -2.32 -9.50 -5.22
N PRO A 39 -2.55 -8.82 -6.36
CA PRO A 39 -2.09 -7.46 -6.55
C PRO A 39 -2.77 -6.52 -5.54
N ILE A 40 -2.01 -5.56 -5.04
CA ILE A 40 -2.42 -4.62 -4.01
C ILE A 40 -2.52 -3.25 -4.64
N VAL A 41 -3.64 -2.58 -4.41
CA VAL A 41 -3.86 -1.24 -4.93
C VAL A 41 -3.49 -0.24 -3.84
N VAL A 42 -2.53 0.64 -4.14
CA VAL A 42 -2.05 1.70 -3.27
C VAL A 42 -2.46 3.03 -3.88
N ASP A 43 -3.29 3.77 -3.15
CA ASP A 43 -3.70 5.13 -3.52
C ASP A 43 -2.56 6.12 -3.22
N HIS A 44 -2.35 7.11 -4.10
CA HIS A 44 -1.36 8.17 -3.92
C HIS A 44 -1.70 9.12 -2.75
N ASN A 45 -2.98 9.20 -2.36
CA ASN A 45 -3.50 10.15 -1.37
C ASN A 45 -4.32 9.46 -0.27
N ILE A 46 -3.68 8.55 0.47
CA ILE A 46 -4.33 7.88 1.60
C ILE A 46 -4.44 8.86 2.78
N LYS A 47 -5.63 9.42 2.97
CA LYS A 47 -5.95 10.31 4.11
C LYS A 47 -6.45 9.55 5.35
N SER A 48 -6.87 8.30 5.18
CA SER A 48 -7.46 7.49 6.25
C SER A 48 -6.54 6.35 6.68
N ARG A 49 -6.31 6.25 7.99
CA ARG A 49 -5.61 5.11 8.62
C ARG A 49 -6.28 3.76 8.33
N HIS A 50 -7.60 3.75 8.16
CA HIS A 50 -8.34 2.52 7.85
C HIS A 50 -7.96 1.97 6.48
N THR A 51 -7.86 2.85 5.48
CA THR A 51 -7.41 2.51 4.14
C THR A 51 -5.94 2.07 4.15
N ALA A 52 -5.06 2.79 4.86
CA ALA A 52 -3.66 2.40 5.03
C ALA A 52 -3.50 0.99 5.59
N ASN A 53 -4.24 0.67 6.65
CA ASN A 53 -4.25 -0.66 7.25
C ASN A 53 -4.88 -1.73 6.36
N ALA A 54 -5.88 -1.38 5.54
CA ALA A 54 -6.45 -2.32 4.58
C ALA A 54 -5.41 -2.73 3.53
N VAL A 55 -4.63 -1.78 3.03
CA VAL A 55 -3.50 -2.02 2.10
C VAL A 55 -2.45 -2.94 2.76
N LEU A 56 -2.05 -2.66 4.00
CA LEU A 56 -1.10 -3.51 4.73
C LEU A 56 -1.67 -4.92 4.94
N LYS A 57 -2.95 -5.05 5.30
CA LYS A 57 -3.62 -6.35 5.45
C LYS A 57 -3.66 -7.12 4.12
N GLN A 58 -3.91 -6.46 2.99
CA GLN A 58 -3.84 -7.06 1.66
C GLN A 58 -2.42 -7.51 1.28
N ALA A 59 -1.40 -6.84 1.81
CA ALA A 59 0.00 -7.24 1.70
C ALA A 59 0.39 -8.43 2.59
N GLY A 60 -0.50 -8.87 3.49
CA GLY A 60 -0.17 -9.84 4.53
C GLY A 60 0.72 -9.26 5.64
N LEU A 61 0.70 -7.94 5.82
CA LEU A 61 1.42 -7.23 6.88
C LEU A 61 0.48 -6.92 8.05
N PRO A 62 1.02 -6.83 9.28
CA PRO A 62 0.25 -6.37 10.44
C PRO A 62 -0.17 -4.91 10.27
N LYS A 63 -1.22 -4.51 11.00
CA LYS A 63 -1.66 -3.12 11.07
C LYS A 63 -0.57 -2.25 11.69
N ALA A 64 -0.38 -1.04 11.16
CA ALA A 64 0.64 -0.11 11.63
C ALA A 64 0.09 1.30 11.97
N PHE A 65 -1.19 1.56 11.70
CA PHE A 65 -1.86 2.86 11.86
C PHE A 65 -3.21 2.76 12.59
#